data_AF-A0A1V1P6U7-F1
#
_entry.id   AF-A0A1V1P6U7-F1
#
_cell.length_a   1.000
_cell.length_b   1.000
_cell.length_c   1.000
_cell.angle_alpha   90.00
_cell.angle_beta   90.00
_cell.angle_gamma   90.00
#
_symmetry.space_group_name_H-M   'P 1'
#
loop_
_entity.id
_entity.type
_entity.pdbx_description
1 polymer ?
#
loop_
_entity_poly.entity_id
_entity_poly.type
_entity_poly.pdbx_seq_one_letter_code
_entity_poly.pdbx_strand_id
1 'polypeptide(L)'
;MKKHWFCTLYFLIVFSLFLPPAFAYQIFSDPISGDPEEDICVPIHITDIDDPFNIKTIGFDVEYNPNHLSNIQLKTDDTLIKGAIAIVSPLENKPDKKVTFFLSDPVTITDDAILVNICFSIGDNALESESITLTNFQDDIAGANVDIPEFEYRIFSDPVRGNFNEEQCVPIRITDIKNSLEIHQFGFDITYNRHHLNYIRFNTAESLSKDYTIETSVNEETSQVTFDGTASSIPIAITEDTILINTCFKLEKALESEPITLTGFREDIDRANIDYSNLPSSYLSQNISNEDSDIGECFIQLITVDFSVFFGNQKNCLKRSSPR
;
A
#
# COMPACT_ATOMS: atom_id res chain seq x y z
N MET A 1 20.38 9.07 -81.59
CA MET A 1 19.70 9.80 -80.50
C MET A 1 18.31 9.20 -80.31
N LYS A 2 18.12 8.35 -79.30
CA LYS A 2 16.81 7.86 -78.87
C LYS A 2 16.66 8.21 -77.39
N LYS A 3 15.67 9.06 -77.10
CA LYS A 3 15.14 9.34 -75.77
C LYS A 3 14.32 8.14 -75.29
N HIS A 4 14.10 8.09 -73.98
CA HIS A 4 13.13 7.30 -73.18
C HIS A 4 13.85 6.42 -72.13
N TRP A 5 13.47 6.34 -70.86
CA TRP A 5 12.45 7.00 -70.03
C TRP A 5 12.95 6.82 -68.57
N PHE A 6 12.81 7.84 -67.73
CA PHE A 6 12.99 7.72 -66.28
C PHE A 6 11.74 7.03 -65.71
N CYS A 7 11.90 5.86 -65.10
CA CYS A 7 10.84 5.20 -64.33
C CYS A 7 11.29 5.15 -62.87
N THR A 8 11.08 6.24 -62.15
CA THR A 8 11.25 6.28 -60.69
C THR A 8 10.05 5.59 -60.07
N LEU A 9 10.23 4.31 -59.71
CA LEU A 9 9.25 3.55 -58.95
C LEU A 9 9.30 4.03 -57.49
N TYR A 10 8.35 4.88 -57.09
CA TYR A 10 8.09 5.15 -55.67
C TYR A 10 7.42 3.91 -55.08
N PHE A 11 8.20 3.07 -54.41
CA PHE A 11 7.66 2.05 -53.52
C PHE A 11 7.24 2.76 -52.22
N LEU A 12 6.00 3.25 -52.19
CA LEU A 12 5.39 3.74 -50.96
C LEU A 12 4.98 2.50 -50.17
N ILE A 13 5.90 1.98 -49.36
CA ILE A 13 5.57 1.04 -48.30
C ILE A 13 4.75 1.86 -47.29
N VAL A 14 3.43 1.82 -47.43
CA VAL A 14 2.54 2.10 -46.31
C VAL A 14 2.79 0.95 -45.33
N PHE A 15 3.80 1.12 -44.48
CA PHE A 15 3.94 0.34 -43.27
C PHE A 15 2.80 0.83 -42.40
N SER A 16 1.60 0.28 -42.61
CA SER A 16 0.57 0.32 -41.59
C SER A 16 1.17 -0.45 -40.41
N LEU A 17 1.83 0.27 -39.52
CA LEU A 17 1.97 -0.16 -38.14
C LEU A 17 0.53 -0.35 -37.66
N PHE A 18 0.00 -1.55 -37.86
CA PHE A 18 -1.08 -2.08 -37.07
C PHE A 18 -0.47 -2.22 -35.68
N LEU A 19 -0.34 -1.10 -34.98
CA LEU A 19 -0.33 -1.13 -33.54
C LEU A 19 -1.66 -1.81 -33.20
N PRO A 20 -1.64 -2.97 -32.52
CA PRO A 20 -2.89 -3.51 -32.01
C PRO A 20 -3.59 -2.36 -31.25
N PRO A 21 -4.92 -2.20 -31.39
CA PRO A 21 -5.63 -1.27 -30.55
C PRO A 21 -5.23 -1.60 -29.11
N ALA A 22 -4.60 -0.64 -28.44
CA ALA A 22 -4.35 -0.74 -27.02
C ALA A 22 -5.74 -0.67 -26.38
N PHE A 23 -6.36 -1.83 -26.15
CA PHE A 23 -7.50 -1.94 -25.26
C PHE A 23 -6.93 -1.63 -23.87
N ALA A 24 -6.92 -0.36 -23.51
CA ALA A 24 -6.34 0.09 -22.25
C ALA A 24 -7.42 0.01 -21.16
N TYR A 25 -7.95 -1.19 -20.90
CA TYR A 25 -8.58 -1.42 -19.61
C TYR A 25 -7.48 -1.50 -18.55
N GLN A 26 -7.80 -1.06 -17.35
CA GLN A 26 -6.89 -1.04 -16.23
C GLN A 26 -7.22 -2.14 -15.24
N ILE A 27 -6.19 -2.70 -14.61
CA ILE A 27 -6.31 -3.64 -13.50
C ILE A 27 -5.70 -3.00 -12.26
N PHE A 28 -6.47 -2.94 -11.18
CA PHE A 28 -6.03 -2.38 -9.89
C PHE A 28 -6.63 -3.17 -8.72
N SER A 29 -6.20 -2.86 -7.50
CA SER A 29 -6.82 -3.34 -6.27
C SER A 29 -6.88 -2.23 -5.24
N ASP A 30 -7.96 -2.16 -4.46
CA ASP A 30 -8.01 -1.26 -3.32
C ASP A 30 -7.02 -1.69 -2.23
N PRO A 31 -6.49 -0.74 -1.42
CA PRO A 31 -5.78 -1.09 -0.20
C PRO A 31 -6.70 -1.85 0.74
N ILE A 32 -6.20 -2.93 1.33
CA ILE A 32 -6.98 -3.77 2.26
C ILE A 32 -6.26 -3.92 3.60
N SER A 33 -7.01 -4.28 4.64
CA SER A 33 -6.45 -4.57 5.96
C SER A 33 -6.97 -5.86 6.57
N GLY A 34 -6.18 -6.50 7.43
CA GLY A 34 -6.56 -7.68 8.21
C GLY A 34 -5.60 -7.95 9.35
N ASP A 35 -5.96 -8.77 10.34
CA ASP A 35 -5.06 -9.02 11.47
C ASP A 35 -4.10 -10.20 11.24
N PRO A 36 -2.96 -10.26 11.95
CA PRO A 36 -2.12 -11.46 11.95
C PRO A 36 -2.94 -12.70 12.29
N GLU A 37 -2.64 -13.81 11.60
CA GLU A 37 -3.40 -15.07 11.66
C GLU A 37 -4.79 -15.05 11.01
N GLU A 38 -5.23 -13.94 10.38
CA GLU A 38 -6.47 -13.88 9.60
C GLU A 38 -6.27 -14.17 8.11
N ASP A 39 -7.37 -14.50 7.43
CA ASP A 39 -7.43 -14.57 5.98
C ASP A 39 -7.93 -13.24 5.41
N ILE A 40 -7.13 -12.63 4.54
CA ILE A 40 -7.50 -11.43 3.77
C ILE A 40 -7.85 -11.81 2.34
N CYS A 41 -8.69 -11.01 1.69
CA CYS A 41 -9.01 -11.14 0.27
C CYS A 41 -8.86 -9.81 -0.44
N VAL A 42 -7.92 -9.75 -1.39
CA VAL A 42 -7.67 -8.58 -2.24
C VAL A 42 -8.61 -8.66 -3.45
N PRO A 43 -9.57 -7.73 -3.60
CA PRO A 43 -10.35 -7.64 -4.82
C PRO A 43 -9.49 -7.06 -5.94
N ILE A 44 -9.39 -7.79 -7.05
CA ILE A 44 -8.72 -7.32 -8.27
C ILE A 44 -9.80 -6.79 -9.20
N HIS A 45 -9.76 -5.50 -9.45
CA HIS A 45 -10.70 -4.78 -10.31
C HIS A 45 -10.20 -4.75 -11.74
N ILE A 46 -11.15 -4.70 -12.66
CA ILE A 46 -10.92 -4.29 -14.05
C ILE A 46 -11.80 -3.06 -14.32
N THR A 47 -11.21 -2.00 -14.86
CA THR A 47 -11.87 -0.71 -15.10
C THR A 47 -11.48 -0.13 -16.46
N ASP A 48 -12.11 1.00 -16.82
CA ASP A 48 -11.94 1.69 -18.11
C ASP A 48 -12.38 0.81 -19.28
N ILE A 49 -13.52 0.14 -19.11
CA ILE A 49 -14.13 -0.68 -20.16
C ILE A 49 -14.91 0.21 -21.14
N ASP A 50 -14.19 0.79 -22.10
CA ASP A 50 -14.80 1.62 -23.15
C ASP A 50 -15.52 0.79 -24.23
N ASP A 51 -14.96 -0.37 -24.57
CA ASP A 51 -15.48 -1.27 -25.59
C ASP A 51 -15.72 -2.67 -25.00
N PRO A 52 -16.92 -3.26 -25.19
CA PRO A 52 -17.16 -4.62 -24.72
C PRO A 52 -16.21 -5.64 -25.34
N PHE A 53 -15.67 -6.51 -24.50
CA PHE A 53 -14.78 -7.59 -24.93
C PHE A 53 -15.13 -8.90 -24.22
N ASN A 54 -14.68 -10.02 -24.78
CA ASN A 54 -14.99 -11.33 -24.24
C ASN A 54 -13.78 -11.93 -23.54
N ILE A 55 -14.00 -12.46 -22.34
CA ILE A 55 -13.01 -13.20 -21.59
C ILE A 55 -13.40 -14.69 -21.59
N LYS A 56 -12.48 -15.54 -22.01
CA LYS A 56 -12.58 -17.01 -21.92
C LYS A 56 -11.40 -17.60 -21.16
N THR A 57 -10.23 -17.00 -21.28
CA THR A 57 -9.01 -17.42 -20.58
C THR A 57 -8.26 -16.20 -20.10
N ILE A 58 -7.81 -16.24 -18.86
CA ILE A 58 -6.97 -15.21 -18.27
C ILE A 58 -5.78 -15.84 -17.57
N GLY A 59 -4.64 -15.18 -17.60
CA GLY A 59 -3.46 -15.59 -16.87
C GLY A 59 -2.66 -14.40 -16.35
N PHE A 60 -2.08 -14.54 -15.17
CA PHE A 60 -1.14 -13.57 -14.59
C PHE A 60 -0.25 -14.26 -13.56
N ASP A 61 0.86 -13.62 -13.24
CA ASP A 61 1.77 -14.02 -12.17
C ASP A 61 1.50 -13.16 -10.93
N VAL A 62 1.46 -13.77 -9.75
CA VAL A 62 1.30 -13.11 -8.44
C VAL A 62 2.61 -13.19 -7.68
N GLU A 63 3.18 -12.05 -7.33
CA GLU A 63 4.36 -11.92 -6.48
C GLU A 63 3.95 -11.39 -5.10
N TYR A 64 4.49 -12.00 -4.05
CA TYR A 64 4.23 -11.64 -2.65
C TYR A 64 5.35 -12.16 -1.75
N ASN A 65 5.42 -11.68 -0.50
CA ASN A 65 6.38 -12.19 0.48
C ASN A 65 5.87 -13.47 1.17
N PRO A 66 6.44 -14.65 0.87
CA PRO A 66 5.96 -15.92 1.42
C PRO A 66 6.30 -16.11 2.91
N ASN A 67 7.14 -15.24 3.49
CA ASN A 67 7.39 -15.25 4.92
C ASN A 67 6.26 -14.58 5.71
N HIS A 68 5.45 -13.74 5.08
CA HIS A 68 4.44 -12.91 5.74
C HIS A 68 3.02 -13.28 5.28
N LEU A 69 2.87 -13.74 4.05
CA LEU A 69 1.61 -14.20 3.50
C LEU A 69 1.73 -15.67 3.04
N SER A 70 0.66 -16.43 3.18
CA SER A 70 0.64 -17.85 2.80
C SER A 70 -0.73 -18.26 2.24
N ASN A 71 -0.87 -19.52 1.84
CA ASN A 71 -2.15 -20.14 1.45
C ASN A 71 -2.96 -19.33 0.42
N ILE A 72 -2.38 -19.02 -0.75
CA ILE A 72 -3.12 -18.36 -1.82
C ILE A 72 -4.38 -19.16 -2.18
N GLN A 73 -5.53 -18.51 -2.01
CA GLN A 73 -6.84 -19.00 -2.43
C GLN A 73 -7.45 -18.03 -3.41
N LEU A 74 -8.06 -18.55 -4.47
CA LEU A 74 -8.73 -17.73 -5.48
C LEU A 74 -10.23 -17.88 -5.28
N LYS A 75 -10.92 -16.79 -4.94
CA LYS A 75 -12.38 -16.75 -4.80
C LYS A 75 -12.98 -16.07 -6.01
N THR A 76 -13.83 -16.80 -6.72
CA THR A 76 -14.51 -16.32 -7.92
C THR A 76 -15.99 -16.03 -7.69
N ASP A 77 -16.50 -16.33 -6.49
CA ASP A 77 -17.87 -15.95 -6.12
C ASP A 77 -18.01 -14.44 -6.18
N ASP A 78 -19.09 -14.01 -6.85
CA ASP A 78 -19.46 -12.61 -7.07
C ASP A 78 -18.39 -11.78 -7.81
N THR A 79 -17.63 -12.44 -8.68
CA THR A 79 -16.66 -11.84 -9.62
C THR A 79 -17.06 -12.08 -11.08
N LEU A 80 -16.41 -11.40 -12.03
CA LEU A 80 -16.61 -11.61 -13.46
C LEU A 80 -16.32 -13.05 -13.91
N ILE A 81 -15.39 -13.72 -13.24
CA ILE A 81 -14.98 -15.09 -13.59
C ILE A 81 -15.69 -16.14 -12.73
N LYS A 82 -16.90 -15.83 -12.24
CA LYS A 82 -17.70 -16.78 -11.46
C LYS A 82 -17.89 -18.11 -12.19
N GLY A 83 -17.55 -19.20 -11.51
CA GLY A 83 -17.59 -20.56 -12.09
C GLY A 83 -16.41 -20.93 -12.98
N ALA A 84 -15.41 -20.05 -13.14
CA ALA A 84 -14.16 -20.39 -13.81
C ALA A 84 -13.38 -21.47 -13.04
N ILE A 85 -12.67 -22.31 -13.79
CA ILE A 85 -11.72 -23.27 -13.24
C ILE A 85 -10.38 -22.58 -13.15
N ALA A 86 -9.86 -22.45 -11.93
CA ALA A 86 -8.54 -21.90 -11.67
C ALA A 86 -7.48 -23.02 -11.66
N ILE A 87 -6.37 -22.79 -12.34
CA ILE A 87 -5.15 -23.57 -12.24
C ILE A 87 -4.08 -22.67 -11.63
N VAL A 88 -3.63 -23.02 -10.44
CA VAL A 88 -2.49 -22.38 -9.78
C VAL A 88 -1.31 -23.32 -9.89
N SER A 89 -0.23 -22.86 -10.52
CA SER A 89 0.95 -23.71 -10.71
C SER A 89 1.60 -24.03 -9.35
N PRO A 90 1.87 -25.32 -9.04
CA PRO A 90 2.58 -25.69 -7.83
C PRO A 90 4.08 -25.48 -8.06
N LEU A 91 4.58 -24.31 -7.69
CA LEU A 91 6.00 -24.15 -7.42
C LEU A 91 6.15 -23.83 -5.94
N GLU A 92 6.50 -24.87 -5.19
CA GLU A 92 6.91 -24.78 -3.80
C GLU A 92 7.96 -23.67 -3.64
N ASN A 93 7.71 -22.76 -2.68
CA ASN A 93 8.66 -21.78 -2.17
C ASN A 93 9.32 -20.84 -3.20
N LYS A 94 8.59 -20.43 -4.24
CA LYS A 94 8.98 -19.26 -5.04
C LYS A 94 7.97 -18.12 -4.86
N PRO A 95 8.44 -16.86 -4.84
CA PRO A 95 7.59 -15.68 -4.65
C PRO A 95 6.57 -15.52 -5.78
N ASP A 96 6.81 -16.13 -6.95
CA ASP A 96 5.94 -15.98 -8.13
C ASP A 96 5.00 -17.18 -8.29
N LYS A 97 3.68 -16.94 -8.22
CA LYS A 97 2.65 -17.93 -8.54
C LYS A 97 2.00 -17.61 -9.87
N LYS A 98 2.03 -18.57 -10.79
CA LYS A 98 1.27 -18.47 -12.04
C LYS A 98 -0.17 -18.88 -11.80
N VAL A 99 -1.09 -17.97 -12.08
CA VAL A 99 -2.53 -18.17 -11.98
C VAL A 99 -3.11 -18.15 -13.38
N THR A 100 -3.92 -19.16 -13.72
CA THR A 100 -4.65 -19.21 -14.99
C THR A 100 -6.09 -19.62 -14.73
N PHE A 101 -7.04 -18.91 -15.31
CA PHE A 101 -8.46 -19.26 -15.24
C PHE A 101 -9.01 -19.61 -16.61
N PHE A 102 -9.91 -20.60 -16.63
CA PHE A 102 -10.62 -21.05 -17.81
C PHE A 102 -12.13 -20.99 -17.56
N LEU A 103 -12.86 -20.29 -18.43
CA LEU A 103 -14.32 -20.29 -18.45
C LEU A 103 -14.84 -21.29 -19.47
N SER A 104 -15.93 -21.98 -19.12
CA SER A 104 -16.59 -22.93 -20.04
C SER A 104 -17.14 -22.22 -21.27
N ASP A 105 -17.74 -21.04 -21.06
CA ASP A 105 -18.25 -20.15 -22.08
C ASP A 105 -17.61 -18.77 -21.92
N PRO A 106 -17.32 -18.04 -23.02
CA PRO A 106 -16.84 -16.67 -22.92
C PRO A 106 -17.84 -15.77 -22.17
N VAL A 107 -17.33 -14.89 -21.32
CA VAL A 107 -18.11 -13.86 -20.63
C VAL A 107 -17.81 -12.51 -21.28
N THR A 108 -18.86 -11.81 -21.70
CA THR A 108 -18.74 -10.45 -22.23
C THR A 108 -18.66 -9.47 -21.07
N ILE A 109 -17.59 -8.68 -21.04
CA ILE A 109 -17.39 -7.59 -20.09
C ILE A 109 -17.88 -6.31 -20.76
N THR A 110 -18.80 -5.61 -20.11
CA THR A 110 -19.39 -4.36 -20.61
C THR A 110 -19.19 -3.18 -19.68
N ASP A 111 -18.78 -3.43 -18.44
CA ASP A 111 -18.70 -2.44 -17.37
C ASP A 111 -17.57 -2.84 -16.40
N ASP A 112 -17.11 -1.88 -15.60
CA ASP A 112 -16.12 -2.09 -14.55
C ASP A 112 -16.63 -3.09 -13.50
N ALA A 113 -15.75 -3.98 -13.04
CA ALA A 113 -16.13 -5.01 -12.09
C ALA A 113 -14.92 -5.63 -11.38
N ILE A 114 -15.20 -6.50 -10.40
CA ILE A 114 -14.17 -7.34 -9.78
C ILE A 114 -13.87 -8.51 -10.72
N LEU A 115 -12.64 -8.56 -11.22
CA LEU A 115 -12.12 -9.67 -12.01
C LEU A 115 -12.01 -10.93 -11.16
N VAL A 116 -11.35 -10.85 -10.00
CA VAL A 116 -11.15 -11.98 -9.07
C VAL A 116 -10.81 -11.49 -7.66
N ASN A 117 -11.10 -12.29 -6.63
CA ASN A 117 -10.56 -12.08 -5.29
C ASN A 117 -9.38 -13.03 -5.04
N ILE A 118 -8.21 -12.48 -4.68
CA ILE A 118 -7.02 -13.26 -4.29
C ILE A 118 -6.88 -13.19 -2.77
N CYS A 119 -7.01 -14.32 -2.10
CA CYS A 119 -6.96 -14.40 -0.65
C CYS A 119 -5.66 -15.02 -0.14
N PHE A 120 -5.18 -14.52 1.00
CA PHE A 120 -3.95 -14.94 1.66
C PHE A 120 -4.21 -15.14 3.15
N SER A 121 -3.56 -16.12 3.77
CA SER A 121 -3.45 -16.20 5.23
C SER A 121 -2.26 -15.37 5.70
N ILE A 122 -2.47 -14.53 6.70
CA ILE A 122 -1.47 -13.62 7.25
C ILE A 122 -0.64 -14.35 8.32
N GLY A 123 0.69 -14.30 8.18
CA GLY A 123 1.64 -14.79 9.17
C GLY A 123 1.71 -13.93 10.42
N ASP A 124 2.06 -14.53 11.55
CA ASP A 124 2.26 -13.84 12.84
C ASP A 124 3.42 -12.83 12.82
N ASN A 125 4.33 -13.00 11.86
CA ASN A 125 5.50 -12.18 11.59
C ASN A 125 5.31 -11.22 10.40
N ALA A 126 4.10 -11.07 9.86
CA ALA A 126 3.84 -10.10 8.81
C ALA A 126 4.20 -8.69 9.28
N LEU A 127 4.82 -7.89 8.38
CA LEU A 127 5.13 -6.49 8.70
C LEU A 127 3.85 -5.68 8.74
N GLU A 128 3.94 -4.42 9.16
CA GLU A 128 2.77 -3.51 9.20
C GLU A 128 2.24 -3.16 7.78
N SER A 129 3.02 -3.42 6.71
CA SER A 129 2.61 -3.31 5.31
C SER A 129 3.26 -4.38 4.42
N GLU A 130 2.48 -5.08 3.58
CA GLU A 130 2.98 -6.04 2.57
C GLU A 130 2.57 -5.65 1.16
N SER A 131 3.46 -5.86 0.17
CA SER A 131 3.17 -5.67 -1.25
C SER A 131 2.71 -6.96 -1.94
N ILE A 132 1.64 -6.89 -2.73
CA ILE A 132 1.24 -7.95 -3.66
C ILE A 132 1.28 -7.39 -5.08
N THR A 133 2.05 -8.02 -5.96
CA THR A 133 2.23 -7.53 -7.34
C THR A 133 1.65 -8.52 -8.34
N LEU A 134 0.88 -8.01 -9.30
CA LEU A 134 0.38 -8.79 -10.44
C LEU A 134 1.18 -8.43 -11.70
N THR A 135 1.72 -9.44 -12.38
CA THR A 135 2.54 -9.25 -13.58
C THR A 135 2.20 -10.26 -14.67
N ASN A 136 2.83 -10.13 -15.85
CA ASN A 136 2.76 -11.11 -16.94
C ASN A 136 1.33 -11.50 -17.36
N PHE A 137 0.43 -10.50 -17.46
CA PHE A 137 -0.93 -10.69 -17.94
C PHE A 137 -0.96 -11.32 -19.35
N GLN A 138 -1.77 -12.36 -19.49
CA GLN A 138 -1.82 -13.25 -20.65
C GLN A 138 -3.26 -13.49 -21.12
N ASP A 139 -3.36 -14.08 -22.31
CA ASP A 139 -4.61 -14.46 -22.97
C ASP A 139 -5.54 -13.27 -23.22
N ASP A 140 -6.81 -13.35 -22.82
CA ASP A 140 -7.81 -12.33 -23.14
C ASP A 140 -7.62 -11.04 -22.34
N ILE A 141 -6.72 -11.07 -21.35
CA ILE A 141 -6.25 -9.88 -20.62
C ILE A 141 -4.82 -9.47 -20.98
N ALA A 142 -4.24 -10.01 -22.05
CA ALA A 142 -2.90 -9.65 -22.48
C ALA A 142 -2.83 -8.17 -22.89
N GLY A 143 -1.88 -7.44 -22.32
CA GLY A 143 -1.71 -6.01 -22.58
C GLY A 143 -2.56 -5.10 -21.70
N ALA A 144 -3.27 -5.66 -20.69
CA ALA A 144 -3.86 -4.88 -19.61
C ALA A 144 -2.84 -3.90 -19.03
N ASN A 145 -3.25 -2.66 -18.78
CA ASN A 145 -2.43 -1.76 -17.99
C ASN A 145 -2.68 -2.06 -16.51
N VAL A 146 -1.63 -2.14 -15.70
CA VAL A 146 -1.80 -2.18 -14.25
C VAL A 146 -1.87 -0.75 -13.80
N ASP A 147 -3.04 -0.32 -13.33
CA ASP A 147 -3.11 0.93 -12.59
C ASP A 147 -2.72 0.59 -11.16
N ILE A 148 -1.53 1.06 -10.80
CA ILE A 148 -1.12 1.07 -9.41
C ILE A 148 -1.94 2.22 -8.84
N PRO A 149 -2.79 2.03 -7.81
CA PRO A 149 -3.31 3.15 -7.08
C PRO A 149 -2.09 3.88 -6.55
N GLU A 150 -1.67 4.92 -7.28
CA GLU A 150 -0.70 5.86 -6.79
C GLU A 150 -1.40 6.46 -5.59
N PHE A 151 -1.02 5.98 -4.40
CA PHE A 151 -1.35 6.68 -3.18
C PHE A 151 -0.95 8.13 -3.40
N GLU A 152 -1.91 9.04 -3.31
CA GLU A 152 -1.65 10.46 -3.55
C GLU A 152 -0.55 10.98 -2.61
N TYR A 153 -0.40 10.32 -1.45
CA TYR A 153 0.60 10.58 -0.42
C TYR A 153 0.68 9.42 0.61
N ARG A 154 1.73 9.44 1.44
CA ARG A 154 1.95 8.54 2.58
C ARG A 154 1.96 9.31 3.90
N ILE A 155 1.49 8.70 4.99
CA ILE A 155 1.65 9.21 6.35
C ILE A 155 2.48 8.26 7.20
N PHE A 156 3.50 8.79 7.89
CA PHE A 156 4.35 8.01 8.79
C PHE A 156 4.98 8.87 9.89
N SER A 157 5.59 8.22 10.89
CA SER A 157 6.37 8.89 11.94
C SER A 157 7.88 8.80 11.68
N ASP A 158 8.60 9.92 11.76
CA ASP A 158 10.08 9.91 11.70
C ASP A 158 10.67 9.18 12.91
N PRO A 159 11.74 8.37 12.74
CA PRO A 159 12.47 7.84 13.88
C PRO A 159 13.19 8.98 14.60
N VAL A 160 13.12 8.97 15.92
CA VAL A 160 13.77 9.97 16.76
C VAL A 160 14.60 9.33 17.86
N ARG A 161 15.76 9.93 18.15
CA ARG A 161 16.62 9.53 19.26
C ARG A 161 16.38 10.49 20.43
N GLY A 162 16.08 9.95 21.60
CA GLY A 162 15.92 10.71 22.83
C GLY A 162 16.69 10.06 23.98
N ASN A 163 16.98 10.84 25.02
CA ASN A 163 17.55 10.28 26.25
C ASN A 163 16.44 9.94 27.25
N PHE A 164 16.78 9.05 28.18
CA PHE A 164 15.91 8.72 29.31
C PHE A 164 15.47 9.98 30.07
N ASN A 165 14.18 10.06 30.39
CA ASN A 165 13.55 11.15 31.14
C ASN A 165 13.58 12.53 30.44
N GLU A 166 13.91 12.57 29.13
CA GLU A 166 13.79 13.76 28.29
C GLU A 166 12.51 13.70 27.43
N GLU A 167 11.99 14.88 27.09
CA GLU A 167 10.91 15.03 26.11
C GLU A 167 11.50 14.91 24.69
N GLN A 168 10.90 14.04 23.89
CA GLN A 168 11.25 13.84 22.50
C GLN A 168 10.00 14.01 21.63
N CYS A 169 10.07 14.89 20.65
CA CYS A 169 9.00 15.10 19.69
C CYS A 169 9.24 14.24 18.44
N VAL A 170 8.24 13.44 18.09
CA VAL A 170 8.16 12.57 16.92
C VAL A 170 7.40 13.32 15.82
N PRO A 171 8.04 13.67 14.70
CA PRO A 171 7.36 14.23 13.54
C PRO A 171 6.44 13.19 12.89
N ILE A 172 5.17 13.52 12.69
CA ILE A 172 4.26 12.80 11.81
C ILE A 172 4.24 13.51 10.47
N ARG A 173 4.65 12.83 9.40
CA ARG A 173 4.81 13.41 8.06
C ARG A 173 3.72 13.00 7.11
N ILE A 174 3.42 13.88 6.16
CA ILE A 174 2.76 13.55 4.89
C ILE A 174 3.84 13.65 3.81
N THR A 175 4.01 12.61 3.01
CA THR A 175 5.09 12.50 2.00
C THR A 175 4.60 11.89 0.70
N ASP A 176 5.46 11.83 -0.31
CA ASP A 176 5.17 11.29 -1.64
C ASP A 176 3.99 11.98 -2.33
N ILE A 177 3.78 13.27 -2.02
CA ILE A 177 2.67 14.06 -2.58
C ILE A 177 2.88 14.23 -4.08
N LYS A 178 2.06 13.55 -4.89
CA LYS A 178 2.15 13.60 -6.37
C LYS A 178 1.37 14.78 -6.94
N ASN A 179 0.19 15.04 -6.38
CA ASN A 179 -0.71 16.11 -6.76
C ASN A 179 -1.01 16.98 -5.54
N SER A 180 -1.43 18.22 -5.76
CA SER A 180 -1.83 19.10 -4.65
C SER A 180 -2.94 18.44 -3.83
N LEU A 181 -2.67 18.18 -2.55
CA LEU A 181 -3.64 17.64 -1.61
C LEU A 181 -4.32 18.79 -0.86
N GLU A 182 -5.64 18.89 -0.92
CA GLU A 182 -6.39 19.89 -0.17
C GLU A 182 -6.95 19.25 1.11
N ILE A 183 -6.36 19.58 2.27
CA ILE A 183 -6.83 19.09 3.57
C ILE A 183 -7.61 20.17 4.28
N HIS A 184 -8.91 20.00 4.41
CA HIS A 184 -9.77 20.80 5.29
C HIS A 184 -9.81 20.24 6.71
N GLN A 185 -9.92 18.91 6.82
CA GLN A 185 -9.99 18.19 8.09
C GLN A 185 -9.08 16.96 8.04
N PHE A 186 -8.46 16.65 9.18
CA PHE A 186 -7.69 15.43 9.34
C PHE A 186 -8.00 14.80 10.69
N GLY A 187 -8.01 13.46 10.75
CA GLY A 187 -8.12 12.75 12.02
C GLY A 187 -7.28 11.49 12.00
N PHE A 188 -6.60 11.19 13.11
CA PHE A 188 -5.88 9.93 13.30
C PHE A 188 -5.61 9.67 14.78
N ASP A 189 -5.24 8.44 15.09
CA ASP A 189 -4.92 7.97 16.43
C ASP A 189 -3.46 7.51 16.49
N ILE A 190 -2.79 7.77 17.61
CA ILE A 190 -1.47 7.23 17.93
C ILE A 190 -1.60 6.28 19.11
N THR A 191 -1.23 5.02 18.90
CA THR A 191 -1.10 4.04 19.98
C THR A 191 0.36 3.91 20.38
N TYR A 192 0.64 3.91 21.67
CA TYR A 192 1.99 3.83 22.22
C TYR A 192 2.04 2.95 23.47
N ASN A 193 3.24 2.52 23.88
CA ASN A 193 3.39 1.75 25.11
C ASN A 193 3.58 2.68 26.31
N ARG A 194 2.54 2.83 27.13
CA ARG A 194 2.58 3.72 28.32
C ARG A 194 3.60 3.33 29.40
N HIS A 195 4.15 2.11 29.36
CA HIS A 195 5.23 1.70 30.27
C HIS A 195 6.60 2.23 29.84
N HIS A 196 6.74 2.64 28.59
CA HIS A 196 7.99 3.06 27.98
C HIS A 196 7.95 4.54 27.58
N LEU A 197 6.80 5.02 27.11
CA LEU A 197 6.57 6.39 26.66
C LEU A 197 5.41 7.01 27.45
N ASN A 198 5.52 8.29 27.76
CA ASN A 198 4.44 9.07 28.33
C ASN A 198 4.12 10.23 27.41
N TYR A 199 2.90 10.29 26.86
CA TYR A 199 2.48 11.41 26.01
C TYR A 199 2.45 12.71 26.83
N ILE A 200 3.07 13.76 26.31
CA ILE A 200 3.16 15.06 26.99
C ILE A 200 2.24 16.07 26.31
N ARG A 201 2.43 16.27 25.01
CA ARG A 201 1.74 17.30 24.21
C ARG A 201 2.01 17.07 22.73
N PHE A 202 1.32 17.82 21.89
CA PHE A 202 1.76 18.07 20.52
C PHE A 202 2.43 19.46 20.40
N ASN A 203 3.17 19.65 19.32
CA ASN A 203 3.79 20.90 18.95
C ASN A 203 3.49 21.20 17.47
N THR A 204 3.03 22.41 17.20
CA THR A 204 2.70 22.87 15.83
C THR A 204 3.82 23.69 15.20
N ALA A 205 4.94 23.89 15.91
CA ALA A 205 6.10 24.55 15.33
C ALA A 205 6.61 23.76 14.13
N GLU A 206 6.84 24.45 13.01
CA GLU A 206 7.37 23.88 11.77
C GLU A 206 6.51 22.75 11.17
N SER A 207 5.23 22.67 11.52
CA SER A 207 4.27 21.72 10.94
C SER A 207 3.10 22.42 10.26
N LEU A 208 2.40 21.68 9.42
CA LEU A 208 1.17 22.09 8.76
C LEU A 208 0.06 22.39 9.78
N SER A 209 0.03 21.65 10.88
CA SER A 209 -0.98 21.78 11.92
C SER A 209 -1.03 23.14 12.64
N LYS A 210 -0.06 24.05 12.40
CA LYS A 210 -0.14 25.45 12.87
C LYS A 210 -1.34 26.21 12.29
N ASP A 211 -1.84 25.78 11.14
CA ASP A 211 -2.94 26.41 10.42
C ASP A 211 -4.29 25.71 10.72
N TYR A 212 -4.32 24.77 11.67
CA TYR A 212 -5.49 24.02 12.11
C TYR A 212 -5.86 24.34 13.56
N THR A 213 -7.15 24.24 13.88
CA THR A 213 -7.60 24.04 15.26
C THR A 213 -7.56 22.55 15.55
N ILE A 214 -6.78 22.15 16.55
CA ILE A 214 -6.57 20.74 16.88
C ILE A 214 -7.27 20.42 18.20
N GLU A 215 -8.15 19.43 18.15
CA GLU A 215 -8.68 18.76 19.32
C GLU A 215 -7.85 17.50 19.59
N THR A 216 -7.53 17.25 20.85
CA THR A 216 -6.74 16.09 21.25
C THR A 216 -7.36 15.44 22.47
N SER A 217 -7.51 14.12 22.42
CA SER A 217 -7.94 13.32 23.57
C SER A 217 -6.94 12.22 23.87
N VAL A 218 -6.75 11.93 25.16
CA VAL A 218 -5.82 10.89 25.62
C VAL A 218 -6.64 9.84 26.36
N ASN A 219 -6.56 8.60 25.89
CA ASN A 219 -7.12 7.44 26.56
C ASN A 219 -5.99 6.68 27.27
N GLU A 220 -5.84 6.91 28.57
CA GLU A 220 -4.80 6.28 29.38
C GLU A 220 -4.99 4.76 29.51
N GLU A 221 -6.21 4.25 29.37
CA GLU A 221 -6.50 2.81 29.48
C GLU A 221 -5.98 2.05 28.27
N THR A 222 -6.16 2.61 27.07
CA THR A 222 -5.72 2.02 25.80
C THR A 222 -4.35 2.51 25.34
N SER A 223 -3.74 3.46 26.06
CA SER A 223 -2.48 4.10 25.66
C SER A 223 -2.56 4.71 24.26
N GLN A 224 -3.66 5.42 24.02
CA GLN A 224 -3.98 6.01 22.72
C GLN A 224 -4.13 7.53 22.85
N VAL A 225 -3.62 8.27 21.88
CA VAL A 225 -3.87 9.70 21.69
C VAL A 225 -4.61 9.89 20.38
N THR A 226 -5.74 10.56 20.40
CA THR A 226 -6.52 10.89 19.21
C THR A 226 -6.32 12.35 18.85
N PHE A 227 -6.05 12.62 17.58
CA PHE A 227 -5.91 13.95 16.99
C PHE A 227 -7.01 14.17 15.96
N ASP A 228 -7.72 15.30 16.09
CA ASP A 228 -8.66 15.77 15.07
C ASP A 228 -8.38 17.25 14.79
N GLY A 229 -7.96 17.56 13.56
CA GLY A 229 -7.61 18.90 13.10
C GLY A 229 -8.63 19.44 12.11
N THR A 230 -9.06 20.69 12.29
CA THR A 230 -9.95 21.40 11.34
C THR A 230 -9.35 22.75 10.94
N ALA A 231 -9.21 22.99 9.63
CA ALA A 231 -8.78 24.28 9.11
C ALA A 231 -9.89 25.34 9.29
N SER A 232 -9.50 26.60 9.52
CA SER A 232 -10.44 27.62 9.98
C SER A 232 -11.52 28.06 8.97
N SER A 233 -11.31 27.87 7.66
CA SER A 233 -12.29 28.31 6.64
C SER A 233 -12.01 27.85 5.21
N ILE A 234 -10.76 27.54 4.86
CA ILE A 234 -10.37 27.12 3.50
C ILE A 234 -9.50 25.87 3.64
N PRO A 235 -9.70 24.84 2.79
CA PRO A 235 -8.78 23.71 2.71
C PRO A 235 -7.33 24.20 2.51
N ILE A 236 -6.39 23.54 3.16
CA ILE A 236 -4.97 23.88 3.02
C ILE A 236 -4.38 22.98 1.93
N ALA A 237 -3.93 23.62 0.86
CA ALA A 237 -3.25 22.93 -0.24
C ALA A 237 -1.81 22.57 0.16
N ILE A 238 -1.48 21.29 0.08
CA ILE A 238 -0.16 20.72 0.33
C ILE A 238 0.40 20.27 -1.00
N THR A 239 1.57 20.81 -1.37
CA THR A 239 2.18 20.58 -2.69
C THR A 239 3.57 19.95 -2.59
N GLU A 240 4.06 19.72 -1.38
CA GLU A 240 5.36 19.12 -1.08
C GLU A 240 5.29 18.38 0.26
N ASP A 241 6.21 17.42 0.44
CA ASP A 241 6.38 16.67 1.67
C ASP A 241 6.50 17.60 2.88
N THR A 242 5.74 17.31 3.93
CA THR A 242 5.62 18.19 5.09
C THR A 242 5.42 17.42 6.38
N ILE A 243 5.66 18.11 7.51
CA ILE A 243 5.29 17.59 8.82
C ILE A 243 3.84 17.96 9.06
N LEU A 244 2.95 16.99 9.22
CA LEU A 244 1.57 17.22 9.62
C LEU A 244 1.52 17.78 11.04
N ILE A 245 2.12 17.08 12.00
CA ILE A 245 2.15 17.47 13.42
C ILE A 245 3.36 16.84 14.12
N ASN A 246 3.92 17.51 15.14
CA ASN A 246 4.91 16.91 16.01
C ASN A 246 4.24 16.42 17.31
N THR A 247 4.43 15.16 17.66
CA THR A 247 3.87 14.56 18.89
C THR A 247 4.98 14.29 19.89
N CYS A 248 4.90 14.87 21.09
CA CYS A 248 5.97 14.81 22.08
C CYS A 248 5.67 13.80 23.19
N PHE A 249 6.62 12.89 23.38
CA PHE A 249 6.60 11.85 24.41
C PHE A 249 7.80 12.04 25.34
N LYS A 250 7.63 11.65 26.59
CA LYS A 250 8.73 11.50 27.54
C LYS A 250 9.12 10.04 27.64
N LEU A 251 10.41 9.75 27.54
CA LEU A 251 10.92 8.38 27.65
C LEU A 251 11.03 7.97 29.12
N GLU A 252 10.18 7.04 29.56
CA GLU A 252 10.12 6.53 30.95
C GLU A 252 11.00 5.30 31.17
N LYS A 253 11.67 4.79 30.12
CA LYS A 253 12.60 3.67 30.20
C LYS A 253 13.65 3.73 29.08
N ALA A 254 14.92 3.48 29.40
CA ALA A 254 15.97 3.36 28.38
C ALA A 254 15.75 2.07 27.55
N LEU A 255 15.64 2.22 26.24
CA LEU A 255 15.33 1.17 25.27
C LEU A 255 16.13 1.37 23.98
N GLU A 256 16.34 0.30 23.23
CA GLU A 256 17.00 0.38 21.91
C GLU A 256 16.08 0.98 20.85
N SER A 257 14.79 0.62 20.89
CA SER A 257 13.72 1.13 20.04
C SER A 257 12.37 0.96 20.74
N GLU A 258 11.43 1.87 20.49
CA GLU A 258 10.03 1.74 20.88
C GLU A 258 9.14 2.28 19.75
N PRO A 259 8.28 1.45 19.13
CA PRO A 259 7.40 1.90 18.07
C PRO A 259 6.22 2.71 18.61
N ILE A 260 5.70 3.60 17.77
CA ILE A 260 4.34 4.13 17.89
C ILE A 260 3.56 3.68 16.64
N THR A 261 2.27 3.43 16.78
CA THR A 261 1.41 3.00 15.66
C THR A 261 0.42 4.10 15.33
N LEU A 262 0.30 4.47 14.06
CA LEU A 262 -0.66 5.46 13.57
C LEU A 262 -1.88 4.73 12.99
N THR A 263 -3.07 4.95 13.54
CA THR A 263 -4.29 4.23 13.12
C THR A 263 -5.47 5.18 12.97
N GLY A 264 -6.62 4.65 12.53
CA GLY A 264 -7.88 5.40 12.61
C GLY A 264 -7.86 6.69 11.80
N PHE A 265 -7.26 6.66 10.61
CA PHE A 265 -7.27 7.79 9.68
C PHE A 265 -8.71 8.14 9.28
N ARG A 266 -9.02 9.43 9.30
CA ARG A 266 -10.36 10.00 9.08
C ARG A 266 -10.27 11.28 8.27
N GLU A 267 -11.42 11.68 7.72
CA GLU A 267 -11.59 12.91 6.95
C GLU A 267 -10.71 12.92 5.70
N ASP A 268 -10.11 14.06 5.34
CA ASP A 268 -9.39 14.20 4.06
C ASP A 268 -8.07 13.42 4.02
N ILE A 269 -7.69 12.76 5.13
CA ILE A 269 -6.52 11.88 5.21
C ILE A 269 -6.84 10.38 5.23
N ASP A 270 -8.10 9.99 5.02
CA ASP A 270 -8.52 8.58 5.05
C ASP A 270 -7.97 7.73 3.88
N ARG A 271 -7.51 8.39 2.81
CA ARG A 271 -6.87 7.77 1.63
C ARG A 271 -5.35 7.64 1.73
N ALA A 272 -4.76 8.01 2.87
CA ALA A 272 -3.32 7.92 3.08
C ALA A 272 -2.83 6.46 2.99
N ASN A 273 -1.70 6.21 2.31
CA ASN A 273 -0.93 5.01 2.61
C ASN A 273 -0.25 5.19 3.96
N ILE A 274 -0.31 4.19 4.83
CA ILE A 274 0.44 4.23 6.09
C ILE A 274 1.76 3.49 5.86
N ASP A 275 2.86 4.25 5.80
CA ASP A 275 4.18 3.66 5.63
C ASP A 275 4.83 3.42 6.98
N TYR A 276 4.81 2.17 7.40
CA TYR A 276 5.41 1.73 8.64
C TYR A 276 6.86 1.24 8.48
N SER A 277 7.39 1.24 7.25
CA SER A 277 8.73 0.71 6.95
C SER A 277 9.88 1.56 7.54
N ASN A 278 9.56 2.70 8.17
CA ASN A 278 10.51 3.56 8.87
C ASN A 278 10.85 3.14 10.31
N LEU A 279 10.72 1.85 10.64
CA LEU A 279 11.56 1.29 11.69
C LEU A 279 12.99 1.17 11.14
N PRO A 280 14.00 1.82 11.75
CA PRO A 280 15.37 1.67 11.29
C PRO A 280 15.75 0.19 11.36
N SER A 281 16.06 -0.40 10.20
CA SER A 281 16.55 -1.79 10.06
C SER A 281 17.92 -2.03 10.73
N SER A 282 18.41 -1.08 11.53
CA SER A 282 19.65 -1.19 12.30
C SER A 282 19.57 -2.11 13.53
N TYR A 283 18.53 -2.94 13.69
CA TYR A 283 18.32 -3.72 14.93
C TYR A 283 17.99 -5.20 14.76
N LEU A 284 18.24 -5.82 13.59
CA LEU A 284 18.21 -7.28 13.47
C LEU A 284 19.60 -7.86 13.16
N SER A 285 20.29 -8.15 14.27
CA SER A 285 21.47 -9.02 14.43
C SER A 285 22.78 -8.63 13.74
N GLN A 286 23.67 -7.95 14.47
CA GLN A 286 25.08 -8.30 14.46
C GLN A 286 25.33 -9.32 15.57
N ASN A 287 25.52 -10.59 15.19
CA ASN A 287 26.36 -11.47 16.00
C ASN A 287 27.82 -11.15 15.67
N ILE A 288 28.54 -10.82 16.73
CA ILE A 288 29.96 -10.52 16.80
C ILE A 288 30.80 -11.66 16.20
N SER A 289 31.65 -11.33 15.23
CA SER A 289 33.03 -11.84 15.20
C SER A 289 33.95 -10.85 14.49
N ASN A 290 35.00 -10.45 15.21
CA ASN A 290 36.08 -9.54 14.87
C ASN A 290 36.64 -9.69 13.44
N GLU A 291 36.93 -8.58 12.76
CA GLU A 291 38.29 -8.09 12.45
C GLU A 291 38.23 -6.87 11.52
N ASP A 292 39.27 -6.04 11.61
CA ASP A 292 39.52 -4.79 10.89
C ASP A 292 39.05 -4.73 9.43
N SER A 293 38.44 -3.60 9.01
CA SER A 293 38.98 -2.72 7.95
C SER A 293 37.98 -1.65 7.49
N ASP A 294 38.56 -0.50 7.17
CA ASP A 294 37.97 0.68 6.53
C ASP A 294 37.36 0.41 5.14
N ILE A 295 36.44 1.32 4.78
CA ILE A 295 35.86 1.68 3.47
C ILE A 295 34.92 0.65 2.80
N GLY A 296 33.65 1.04 2.71
CA GLY A 296 32.67 0.44 1.80
C GLY A 296 31.50 1.38 1.58
N GLU A 297 31.60 2.27 0.58
CA GLU A 297 30.42 2.76 -0.11
C GLU A 297 29.73 1.58 -0.81
N CYS A 298 28.40 1.44 -0.70
CA CYS A 298 27.52 1.45 -1.87
C CYS A 298 26.06 1.12 -1.53
N PHE A 299 25.24 1.93 -2.19
CA PHE A 299 23.83 1.87 -2.58
C PHE A 299 23.30 0.48 -2.99
N ILE A 300 21.98 0.32 -2.88
CA ILE A 300 21.10 -0.21 -3.94
C ILE A 300 19.68 0.35 -3.71
N GLN A 301 19.15 0.91 -4.80
CA GLN A 301 17.79 1.38 -5.01
C GLN A 301 17.06 0.26 -5.76
N LEU A 302 15.91 -0.18 -5.27
CA LEU A 302 14.94 -0.95 -6.05
C LEU A 302 13.65 -0.15 -6.11
N ILE A 303 13.15 0.05 -7.33
CA ILE A 303 11.80 0.55 -7.59
C ILE A 303 10.91 -0.68 -7.56
N THR A 304 10.05 -0.76 -6.56
CA THR A 304 9.08 -1.83 -6.34
C THR A 304 7.68 -1.29 -6.61
N VAL A 305 6.81 -2.14 -7.17
CA VAL A 305 5.39 -1.84 -7.37
C VAL A 305 4.63 -2.35 -6.15
N ASP A 306 4.32 -1.45 -5.23
CA ASP A 306 3.79 -1.77 -3.91
C ASP A 306 2.26 -1.55 -3.84
N PHE A 307 1.51 -2.58 -3.47
CA PHE A 307 0.13 -2.45 -2.99
C PHE A 307 0.11 -2.90 -1.53
N SER A 308 -0.05 -1.96 -0.58
CA SER A 308 0.03 -2.25 0.86
C SER A 308 -1.21 -2.96 1.40
N VAL A 309 -1.01 -4.10 2.05
CA VAL A 309 -1.96 -4.70 3.01
C VAL A 309 -1.64 -4.20 4.41
N PHE A 310 -2.61 -3.63 5.15
CA PHE A 310 -2.40 -3.11 6.51
C PHE A 310 -2.86 -4.07 7.60
N PHE A 311 -2.19 -4.09 8.76
CA PHE A 311 -2.57 -4.94 9.89
C PHE A 311 -2.99 -4.12 11.11
N GLY A 312 -4.14 -4.44 11.72
CA GLY A 312 -4.82 -3.55 12.66
C GLY A 312 -5.28 -4.24 13.94
N ASN A 313 -4.35 -4.58 14.82
CA ASN A 313 -4.57 -5.41 16.02
C ASN A 313 -5.77 -4.94 16.89
N GLN A 314 -6.94 -5.61 16.79
CA GLN A 314 -8.05 -5.43 17.73
C GLN A 314 -8.33 -6.71 18.54
N LYS A 315 -7.78 -6.78 19.77
CA LYS A 315 -8.28 -7.68 20.81
C LYS A 315 -8.81 -6.90 22.01
N ASN A 316 -10.14 -6.75 22.10
CA ASN A 316 -10.93 -6.98 23.32
C ASN A 316 -12.44 -6.76 23.10
N CYS A 317 -13.18 -7.84 22.88
CA CYS A 317 -14.63 -7.89 23.15
C CYS A 317 -14.89 -8.87 24.30
N LEU A 318 -15.11 -8.32 25.49
CA LEU A 318 -15.51 -9.04 26.70
C LEU A 318 -16.88 -9.74 26.51
N LYS A 319 -16.92 -11.05 26.76
CA LYS A 319 -18.17 -11.77 27.05
C LYS A 319 -18.82 -11.18 28.30
N ARG A 320 -19.97 -10.51 28.14
CA ARG A 320 -20.93 -10.28 29.23
C ARG A 320 -21.68 -11.57 29.55
N SER A 321 -21.39 -12.19 30.69
CA SER A 321 -22.36 -13.03 31.39
C SER A 321 -23.16 -12.16 32.35
N SER A 322 -24.47 -12.02 32.10
CA SER A 322 -25.45 -11.34 32.95
C SER A 322 -25.72 -12.13 34.24
N PRO A 323 -26.05 -11.48 35.36
CA PRO A 323 -26.48 -12.16 36.57
C PRO A 323 -27.97 -12.52 36.52
N ARG A 324 -28.29 -13.79 36.76
CA ARG A 324 -29.36 -14.30 37.64
C ARG A 324 -29.21 -15.80 37.82
#